data_AF-A0A482V116-F1
#
_entry.id   AF-A0A482V116-F1
#
_cell.length_a   1.000
_cell.length_b   1.000
_cell.length_c   1.000
_cell.angle_alpha   90.00
_cell.angle_beta   90.00
_cell.angle_gamma   90.00
#
_symmetry.space_group_name_H-M   'P 1'
#
loop_
_entity.id
_entity.type
_entity.pdbx_description
1 polymer ?
#
loop_
_entity_poly.entity_id
_entity_poly.type
_entity_poly.pdbx_seq_one_letter_code
_entity_poly.pdbx_strand_id
1 'polypeptide(L)'
;MKRKTTNFSDTADYWSFPFESSTFNLDLEDAWEDVKPLYELLHAYVRRRLRDYYGPEKLNRQAPLPAHILGNMWAQSWVNIFDISQPYPGQNFLDVTPEMLKQGYTPLDIFRLAEDFFVSLNMSAMPLEFWSGSVLEEPLDRVVLCQPSAWDFCNRRDFRIKMCTNINMKDLITAHHEMAHIHYFMQYKNQPKVFRDGANP
;
A
#
# COMPACT_ATOMS: atom_id res chain seq x y z
N MET A 1 -13.23 13.49 21.92
CA MET A 1 -14.01 14.56 22.60
C MET A 1 -14.00 15.80 21.70
N LYS A 2 -14.98 15.96 20.78
CA LYS A 2 -15.20 17.15 19.90
C LYS A 2 -16.46 16.97 18.98
N ARG A 3 -17.61 16.52 19.51
CA ARG A 3 -18.72 15.95 18.69
C ARG A 3 -20.02 16.76 18.58
N LYS A 4 -20.16 17.92 19.24
CA LYS A 4 -21.44 18.66 19.27
C LYS A 4 -21.45 19.99 18.51
N THR A 5 -20.37 20.32 17.81
CA THR A 5 -20.21 21.64 17.15
C THR A 5 -20.16 21.57 15.64
N THR A 6 -20.19 20.37 15.06
CA THR A 6 -20.21 20.14 13.61
C THR A 6 -21.56 19.57 13.21
N ASN A 7 -22.13 20.02 12.09
CA ASN A 7 -23.47 19.64 11.60
C ASN A 7 -23.57 18.19 11.06
N PHE A 8 -22.70 17.29 11.50
CA PHE A 8 -22.67 15.88 11.09
C PHE A 8 -23.44 15.01 12.08
N SER A 9 -24.11 13.99 11.56
CA SER A 9 -24.93 13.05 12.32
C SER A 9 -24.10 12.10 13.18
N ASP A 10 -23.01 11.55 12.62
CA ASP A 10 -22.05 10.71 13.32
C ASP A 10 -20.62 10.83 12.74
N THR A 11 -19.71 9.92 13.13
CA THR A 11 -18.32 9.94 12.66
C THR A 11 -18.17 9.39 11.25
N ALA A 12 -19.03 8.45 10.83
CA ALA A 12 -19.00 7.93 9.48
C ALA A 12 -19.45 9.01 8.48
N ASP A 13 -20.49 9.78 8.82
CA ASP A 13 -20.94 10.95 8.05
C ASP A 13 -19.81 11.99 7.88
N TYR A 14 -19.07 12.28 8.95
CA TYR A 14 -17.89 13.14 8.88
C TYR A 14 -16.75 12.57 8.02
N TRP A 15 -16.50 11.26 8.06
CA TRP A 15 -15.43 10.62 7.29
C TRP A 15 -15.77 10.44 5.81
N SER A 16 -17.05 10.31 5.47
CA SER A 16 -17.52 10.25 4.09
C SER A 16 -17.64 11.63 3.45
N PHE A 17 -17.69 12.71 4.25
CA PHE A 17 -17.80 14.08 3.77
C PHE A 17 -16.79 14.48 2.66
N PRO A 18 -15.50 14.11 2.72
CA PRO A 18 -14.53 14.45 1.67
C PRO A 18 -14.85 13.87 0.28
N PHE A 19 -15.71 12.86 0.19
CA PHE A 19 -16.15 12.30 -1.09
C PHE A 19 -17.26 13.14 -1.74
N GLU A 20 -17.88 14.05 -1.00
CA GLU A 20 -18.93 14.98 -1.47
C GLU A 20 -20.08 14.30 -2.25
N SER A 21 -20.34 13.01 -1.99
CA SER A 21 -21.38 12.22 -2.66
C SER A 21 -22.50 11.87 -1.69
N SER A 22 -23.74 12.23 -2.05
CA SER A 22 -24.93 11.84 -1.30
C SER A 22 -25.27 10.35 -1.45
N THR A 23 -24.72 9.68 -2.47
CA THR A 23 -24.94 8.26 -2.77
C THR A 23 -23.74 7.39 -2.42
N PHE A 24 -22.72 7.92 -1.73
CA PHE A 24 -21.45 7.24 -1.47
C PHE A 24 -21.59 5.77 -1.00
N ASN A 25 -22.47 5.51 -0.04
CA ASN A 25 -22.69 4.15 0.47
C ASN A 25 -23.34 3.21 -0.56
N LEU A 26 -24.22 3.73 -1.42
CA LEU A 26 -24.82 2.95 -2.50
C LEU A 26 -23.78 2.65 -3.57
N ASP A 27 -22.97 3.65 -3.95
CA ASP A 27 -21.90 3.49 -4.93
C ASP A 27 -20.88 2.44 -4.48
N LEU A 28 -20.57 2.39 -3.17
CA LEU A 28 -19.70 1.35 -2.58
C LEU A 28 -20.33 -0.04 -2.58
N GLU A 29 -21.63 -0.16 -2.29
CA GLU A 29 -22.34 -1.44 -2.32
C GLU A 29 -22.43 -1.98 -3.75
N ASP A 30 -22.74 -1.13 -4.72
CA ASP A 30 -22.79 -1.49 -6.14
C ASP A 30 -21.40 -1.97 -6.62
N ALA A 31 -20.34 -1.23 -6.28
CA ALA A 31 -18.96 -1.64 -6.60
C ALA A 31 -18.58 -2.96 -5.93
N TRP A 32 -19.06 -3.22 -4.71
CA TRP A 32 -18.83 -4.50 -4.02
C TRP A 32 -19.55 -5.66 -4.70
N GLU A 33 -20.83 -5.49 -5.07
CA GLU A 33 -21.59 -6.53 -5.77
C GLU A 33 -20.99 -6.86 -7.16
N ASP A 34 -20.37 -5.89 -7.84
CA ASP A 34 -19.62 -6.14 -9.08
C ASP A 34 -18.36 -7.01 -8.85
N VAL A 35 -17.64 -6.80 -7.74
CA VAL A 35 -16.40 -7.53 -7.41
C VAL A 35 -16.67 -8.89 -6.77
N LYS A 36 -17.78 -9.02 -6.05
CA LYS A 36 -18.14 -10.19 -5.25
C LYS A 36 -18.10 -11.52 -6.00
N PRO A 37 -18.60 -11.67 -7.25
CA PRO A 37 -18.48 -12.92 -7.99
C PRO A 37 -17.03 -13.39 -8.19
N LEU A 38 -16.12 -12.44 -8.47
CA LEU A 38 -14.70 -12.74 -8.60
C LEU A 38 -14.10 -13.16 -7.24
N TYR A 39 -14.44 -12.43 -6.18
CA TYR A 39 -13.99 -12.76 -4.82
C TYR A 39 -14.47 -14.14 -4.38
N GLU A 40 -15.72 -14.52 -4.64
CA GLU A 40 -16.26 -15.83 -4.28
C GLU A 40 -15.55 -16.98 -5.02
N LEU A 41 -15.24 -16.79 -6.31
CA LEU A 41 -14.46 -17.76 -7.09
C LEU A 41 -13.04 -17.90 -6.55
N LEU A 42 -12.36 -16.77 -6.30
CA LEU A 42 -11.02 -16.76 -5.71
C LEU A 42 -11.01 -17.41 -4.32
N HIS A 43 -11.96 -17.05 -3.47
CA HIS A 43 -12.13 -17.59 -2.13
C HIS A 43 -12.36 -19.11 -2.18
N ALA A 44 -13.24 -19.60 -3.04
CA ALA A 44 -13.50 -21.04 -3.20
C ALA A 44 -12.27 -21.80 -3.70
N TYR A 45 -11.55 -21.22 -4.67
CA TYR A 45 -10.31 -21.78 -5.20
C TYR A 45 -9.22 -21.86 -4.12
N VAL A 46 -8.97 -20.77 -3.41
CA VAL A 46 -7.98 -20.71 -2.32
C VAL A 46 -8.36 -21.67 -1.20
N ARG A 47 -9.65 -21.74 -0.81
CA ARG A 47 -10.13 -22.74 0.15
C ARG A 47 -9.79 -24.15 -0.28
N ARG A 48 -9.97 -24.49 -1.56
CA ARG A 48 -9.63 -25.81 -2.08
C ARG A 48 -8.13 -26.09 -1.95
N ARG A 49 -7.28 -25.15 -2.37
CA ARG A 49 -5.82 -25.29 -2.30
C ARG A 49 -5.30 -25.43 -0.88
N LEU A 50 -5.75 -24.57 0.03
CA LEU A 50 -5.41 -24.65 1.44
C LEU A 50 -5.85 -25.98 2.06
N ARG A 51 -7.03 -26.50 1.66
CA ARG A 51 -7.52 -27.80 2.13
C ARG A 51 -6.68 -28.97 1.61
N ASP A 52 -6.23 -28.91 0.36
CA ASP A 52 -5.35 -29.93 -0.20
C ASP A 52 -3.97 -29.91 0.50
N TYR A 53 -3.52 -28.75 0.99
CA TYR A 53 -2.27 -28.58 1.74
C TYR A 53 -2.36 -28.95 3.24
N TYR A 54 -3.34 -28.39 3.96
CA TYR A 54 -3.48 -28.56 5.42
C TYR A 54 -4.27 -29.80 5.84
N GLY A 55 -5.06 -30.38 4.94
CA GLY A 55 -5.86 -31.56 5.18
C GLY A 55 -7.37 -31.31 5.31
N PRO A 56 -8.20 -32.29 4.92
CA PRO A 56 -9.66 -32.23 4.99
C PRO A 56 -10.23 -32.06 6.41
N GLU A 57 -9.49 -32.49 7.42
CA GLU A 57 -9.86 -32.45 8.83
C GLU A 57 -9.74 -31.07 9.46
N LYS A 58 -8.91 -30.19 8.89
CA LYS A 58 -8.71 -28.82 9.37
C LYS A 58 -9.56 -27.80 8.62
N LEU A 59 -9.90 -28.09 7.36
CA LEU A 59 -10.63 -27.17 6.48
C LEU A 59 -11.89 -27.80 5.89
N ASN A 60 -13.03 -27.28 6.34
CA ASN A 60 -14.34 -27.64 5.82
C ASN A 60 -14.56 -27.01 4.43
N ARG A 61 -15.31 -27.69 3.56
CA ARG A 61 -15.58 -27.24 2.18
C ARG A 61 -16.54 -26.04 2.10
N GLN A 62 -17.41 -25.87 3.09
CA GLN A 62 -18.46 -24.87 3.12
C GLN A 62 -18.25 -23.78 4.18
N ALA A 63 -17.44 -24.05 5.22
CA ALA A 63 -17.20 -23.06 6.27
C ALA A 63 -16.30 -21.89 5.81
N PRO A 64 -16.36 -20.73 6.48
CA PRO A 64 -15.40 -19.65 6.30
C PRO A 64 -13.94 -20.11 6.51
N LEU A 65 -13.00 -19.41 5.89
CA LEU A 65 -11.57 -19.69 6.07
C LEU A 65 -11.09 -19.20 7.45
N PRO A 66 -10.27 -19.97 8.18
CA PRO A 66 -9.59 -19.47 9.38
C PRO A 66 -8.71 -18.27 9.03
N ALA A 67 -8.82 -17.16 9.76
CA ALA A 67 -8.12 -15.91 9.41
C ALA A 67 -6.59 -16.02 9.48
N HIS A 68 -6.06 -16.86 10.38
CA HIS A 68 -4.62 -16.97 10.65
C HIS A 68 -3.82 -17.76 9.61
N ILE A 69 -4.45 -18.38 8.60
CA ILE A 69 -3.77 -19.19 7.58
C ILE A 69 -3.67 -18.51 6.21
N LEU A 70 -3.96 -17.21 6.14
CA LEU A 70 -4.03 -16.46 4.89
C LEU A 70 -2.76 -15.64 4.59
N GLY A 71 -1.65 -15.95 5.27
CA GLY A 71 -0.34 -15.35 5.01
C GLY A 71 -0.19 -13.90 5.50
N ASN A 72 -1.22 -13.33 6.12
CA ASN A 72 -1.21 -11.98 6.67
C ASN A 72 -1.96 -11.97 8.01
N MET A 73 -1.46 -11.21 9.00
CA MET A 73 -2.05 -11.14 10.35
C MET A 73 -3.54 -10.78 10.35
N TRP A 74 -3.98 -9.97 9.39
CA TRP A 74 -5.36 -9.50 9.25
C TRP A 74 -6.10 -10.14 8.07
N ALA A 75 -5.49 -11.11 7.38
CA ALA A 75 -6.05 -11.74 6.19
C ALA A 75 -6.48 -10.79 5.05
N GLN A 76 -6.03 -9.52 5.09
CA GLN A 76 -6.38 -8.50 4.10
C GLN A 76 -5.66 -8.67 2.75
N SER A 77 -4.60 -9.49 2.72
CA SER A 77 -3.83 -9.81 1.53
C SER A 77 -3.33 -11.24 1.60
N TRP A 78 -3.51 -12.00 0.51
CA TRP A 78 -3.18 -13.43 0.44
C TRP A 78 -1.93 -13.70 -0.41
N VAL A 79 -1.14 -12.67 -0.71
CA VAL A 79 0.06 -12.78 -1.56
C VAL A 79 1.11 -13.75 -0.98
N ASN A 80 1.17 -13.87 0.35
CA ASN A 80 2.14 -14.72 1.04
C ASN A 80 1.78 -16.21 1.07
N ILE A 81 0.61 -16.62 0.55
CA ILE A 81 0.23 -18.03 0.36
C ILE A 81 0.20 -18.42 -1.14
N PHE A 82 0.89 -17.63 -1.97
CA PHE A 82 0.93 -17.86 -3.41
C PHE A 82 1.53 -19.22 -3.77
N ASP A 83 2.57 -19.65 -3.05
CA ASP A 83 3.20 -20.97 -3.16
C ASP A 83 2.20 -22.14 -2.97
N ILE A 84 1.25 -22.00 -2.04
CA ILE A 84 0.20 -23.00 -1.80
C ILE A 84 -0.91 -22.93 -2.85
N SER A 85 -1.24 -21.72 -3.33
CA SER A 85 -2.39 -21.46 -4.20
C SER A 85 -2.05 -21.39 -5.69
N GLN A 86 -0.79 -21.60 -6.06
CA GLN A 86 -0.30 -21.50 -7.43
C GLN A 86 -1.09 -22.42 -8.40
N PRO A 87 -1.69 -21.87 -9.48
CA PRO A 87 -2.46 -22.66 -10.43
C PRO A 87 -1.64 -23.67 -11.23
N TYR A 88 -0.44 -23.28 -11.65
CA TYR A 88 0.45 -24.05 -12.52
C TYR A 88 1.79 -24.30 -11.84
N PRO A 89 1.96 -25.44 -11.13
CA PRO A 89 3.21 -25.77 -10.45
C PRO A 89 4.42 -25.77 -11.40
N GLY A 90 5.57 -25.30 -10.92
CA GLY A 90 6.81 -25.24 -11.70
C GLY A 90 6.98 -23.99 -12.57
N GLN A 91 5.97 -23.12 -12.63
CA GLN A 91 6.13 -21.77 -13.19
C GLN A 91 6.48 -20.79 -12.08
N ASN A 92 7.57 -20.05 -12.21
CA ASN A 92 7.92 -19.03 -11.20
C ASN A 92 7.25 -17.72 -11.56
N PHE A 93 6.67 -17.04 -10.57
CA PHE A 93 6.37 -15.62 -10.72
C PHE A 93 7.69 -14.84 -10.78
N LEU A 94 7.69 -13.72 -11.50
CA LEU A 94 8.86 -12.85 -11.53
C LEU A 94 9.05 -12.26 -10.13
N ASP A 95 10.12 -12.68 -9.46
CA ASP A 95 10.64 -12.03 -8.25
C ASP A 95 12.06 -11.54 -8.56
N VAL A 96 12.22 -10.22 -8.54
CA VAL A 96 13.51 -9.57 -8.81
C VAL A 96 14.42 -9.50 -7.57
N THR A 97 13.93 -9.90 -6.40
CA THR A 97 14.67 -9.86 -5.12
C THR A 97 16.04 -10.53 -5.19
N PRO A 98 16.20 -11.76 -5.73
CA PRO A 98 17.50 -12.41 -5.79
C PRO A 98 18.50 -11.65 -6.67
N GLU A 99 18.01 -11.04 -7.75
CA GLU A 99 18.85 -10.30 -8.69
C GLU A 99 19.24 -8.93 -8.12
N MET A 100 18.35 -8.23 -7.40
CA MET A 100 18.68 -7.01 -6.67
C MET A 100 19.80 -7.24 -5.65
N LEU A 101 19.71 -8.33 -4.89
CA LEU A 101 20.75 -8.72 -3.93
C LEU A 101 22.07 -9.03 -4.62
N LYS A 102 22.03 -9.79 -5.72
CA LYS A 102 23.22 -10.15 -6.52
C LYS A 102 23.91 -8.94 -7.14
N GLN A 103 23.14 -7.93 -7.56
CA GLN A 103 23.67 -6.67 -8.09
C GLN A 103 24.11 -5.69 -6.99
N GLY A 104 23.87 -6.00 -5.71
CA GLY A 104 24.31 -5.18 -4.59
C GLY A 104 23.48 -3.92 -4.37
N TYR A 105 22.17 -3.97 -4.66
CA TYR A 105 21.27 -2.84 -4.45
C TYR A 105 21.24 -2.42 -2.98
N THR A 106 21.19 -1.11 -2.77
CA THR A 106 20.97 -0.47 -1.48
C THR A 106 19.56 0.14 -1.40
N PRO A 107 19.08 0.52 -0.19
CA PRO A 107 17.82 1.24 -0.06
C PRO A 107 17.80 2.53 -0.89
N LEU A 108 18.93 3.23 -0.98
CA LEU A 108 19.06 4.43 -1.80
C LEU A 108 18.85 4.15 -3.28
N ASP A 109 19.42 3.06 -3.80
CA ASP A 109 19.26 2.67 -5.22
C ASP A 109 17.79 2.38 -5.56
N ILE A 110 17.05 1.76 -4.63
CA ILE A 110 15.61 1.51 -4.79
C ILE A 110 14.84 2.83 -4.98
N PHE A 111 15.13 3.85 -4.16
CA PHE A 111 14.46 5.15 -4.30
C PHE A 111 14.95 5.92 -5.53
N ARG A 112 16.21 5.76 -5.95
CA ARG A 112 16.70 6.35 -7.21
C ARG A 112 16.02 5.75 -8.43
N LEU A 113 15.79 4.44 -8.45
CA LEU A 113 15.01 3.79 -9.50
C LEU A 113 13.57 4.28 -9.54
N ALA A 114 12.96 4.51 -8.37
CA ALA A 114 11.64 5.12 -8.31
C ALA A 114 11.65 6.55 -8.87
N GLU A 115 12.67 7.36 -8.55
CA GLU A 115 12.82 8.72 -9.10
C GLU A 115 12.97 8.70 -10.62
N ASP A 116 13.83 7.81 -11.15
CA ASP A 116 14.07 7.67 -12.58
C ASP A 116 12.77 7.32 -13.33
N PHE A 117 11.91 6.48 -12.76
CA PHE A 117 10.59 6.18 -13.32
C PHE A 117 9.77 7.46 -13.50
N PHE A 118 9.62 8.28 -12.46
CA PHE A 118 8.81 9.51 -12.56
C PHE A 118 9.46 10.58 -13.44
N VAL A 119 10.79 10.70 -13.41
CA VAL A 119 11.52 11.61 -14.32
C VAL A 119 11.35 11.17 -15.77
N SER A 120 11.31 9.86 -16.06
CA SER A 120 11.03 9.33 -17.40
C SER A 120 9.64 9.72 -17.94
N LEU A 121 8.69 10.00 -17.04
CA LEU A 121 7.36 10.53 -17.35
C LEU A 121 7.32 12.07 -17.40
N ASN A 122 8.48 12.71 -17.48
CA ASN A 122 8.65 14.17 -17.50
C ASN A 122 8.16 14.87 -16.22
N MET A 123 8.23 14.18 -15.07
CA MET A 123 8.00 14.78 -13.76
C MET A 123 9.30 15.31 -13.15
N SER A 124 9.19 16.19 -12.15
CA SER A 124 10.34 16.80 -11.49
C SER A 124 11.13 15.79 -10.66
N ALA A 125 12.46 15.81 -10.76
CA ALA A 125 13.34 15.08 -9.84
C ALA A 125 13.12 15.49 -8.37
N MET A 126 13.49 14.62 -7.44
CA MET A 126 13.41 14.88 -6.01
C MET A 126 14.38 15.99 -5.58
N PRO A 127 13.94 16.93 -4.73
CA PRO A 127 14.82 17.99 -4.24
C PRO A 127 15.97 17.45 -3.36
N LEU A 128 17.05 18.19 -3.22
CA LEU A 128 18.19 17.77 -2.39
C LEU A 128 17.79 17.57 -0.92
N GLU A 129 16.87 18.40 -0.43
CA GLU A 129 16.32 18.32 0.91
C GLU A 129 15.63 16.98 1.17
N PHE A 130 14.95 16.40 0.16
CA PHE A 130 14.31 15.09 0.27
C PHE A 130 15.35 14.00 0.58
N TRP A 131 16.46 13.95 -0.15
CA TRP A 131 17.50 12.95 0.04
C TRP A 131 18.22 13.10 1.38
N SER A 132 18.49 14.35 1.79
CA SER A 132 19.16 14.63 3.08
C SER A 132 18.26 14.44 4.30
N GLY A 133 16.95 14.60 4.13
CA GLY A 133 15.98 14.64 5.23
C GLY A 133 15.21 13.34 5.46
N SER A 134 15.09 12.48 4.44
CA SER A 134 14.34 11.23 4.50
C SER A 134 15.07 10.15 5.29
N VAL A 135 14.29 9.23 5.87
CA VAL A 135 14.78 8.01 6.50
C VAL A 135 14.40 6.86 5.57
N LEU A 136 15.35 6.44 4.74
CA LEU A 136 15.15 5.41 3.70
C LEU A 136 15.65 4.03 4.14
N GLU A 137 16.34 3.95 5.27
CA GLU A 137 16.84 2.73 5.90
C GLU A 137 16.65 2.83 7.41
N GLU A 138 16.64 1.69 8.10
CA GLU A 138 16.51 1.67 9.55
C GLU A 138 17.78 2.25 10.21
N PRO A 139 17.67 3.33 11.00
CA PRO A 139 18.82 3.91 11.66
C PRO A 139 19.30 3.00 12.81
N LEU A 140 20.62 2.84 12.93
CA LEU A 140 21.23 2.01 13.99
C LEU A 140 21.28 2.71 15.37
N ASP A 141 21.16 4.03 15.40
CA ASP A 141 21.33 4.86 16.59
C ASP A 141 20.03 5.08 17.39
N ARG A 142 18.87 4.74 16.83
CA ARG A 142 17.57 5.06 17.43
C ARG A 142 16.44 4.15 16.95
N VAL A 143 15.43 4.00 17.78
CA VAL A 143 14.18 3.31 17.42
C VAL A 143 13.31 4.23 16.57
N VAL A 144 12.79 3.72 15.46
CA VAL A 144 11.86 4.42 14.58
C VAL A 144 10.61 3.58 14.29
N LEU A 145 9.52 4.24 13.93
CA LEU A 145 8.35 3.55 13.39
C LEU A 145 8.62 3.17 11.93
N CYS A 146 8.78 1.87 11.65
CA CYS A 146 9.16 1.40 10.32
C CYS A 146 8.03 1.37 9.27
N GLN A 147 6.77 1.61 9.67
CA GLN A 147 5.65 1.64 8.73
C GLN A 147 5.90 2.73 7.65
N PRO A 148 5.86 2.38 6.35
CA PRO A 148 6.04 3.33 5.25
C PRO A 148 5.09 4.52 5.38
N SER A 149 5.60 5.71 5.07
CA SER A 149 4.83 6.96 5.08
C SER A 149 5.60 8.07 4.36
N ALA A 150 4.86 8.91 3.66
CA ALA A 150 5.33 10.13 3.02
C ALA A 150 4.81 11.38 3.76
N TRP A 151 5.62 12.44 3.79
CA TRP A 151 5.39 13.61 4.63
C TRP A 151 5.57 14.92 3.85
N ASP A 152 4.54 15.78 3.84
CA ASP A 152 4.62 17.21 3.46
C ASP A 152 4.79 18.08 4.72
N PHE A 153 5.94 18.76 4.84
CA PHE A 153 6.21 19.68 5.95
C PHE A 153 5.55 21.05 5.77
N CYS A 154 4.67 21.18 4.77
CA CYS A 154 3.75 22.30 4.56
C CYS A 154 4.44 23.63 4.17
N ASN A 155 5.77 23.64 4.07
CA ASN A 155 6.60 24.82 3.75
C ASN A 155 6.94 24.97 2.26
N ARG A 156 6.37 24.10 1.40
CA ARG A 156 6.56 24.07 -0.07
C ARG A 156 7.95 23.64 -0.55
N ARG A 157 8.82 23.18 0.36
CA ARG A 157 10.21 22.85 0.06
C ARG A 157 10.60 21.47 0.59
N ASP A 158 10.19 21.16 1.81
CA ASP A 158 10.60 19.97 2.55
C ASP A 158 9.52 18.88 2.45
N PHE A 159 9.88 17.80 1.76
CA PHE A 159 9.07 16.60 1.55
C PHE A 159 9.96 15.40 1.87
N ARG A 160 9.45 14.40 2.58
CA ARG A 160 10.28 13.29 3.09
C ARG A 160 9.54 11.97 3.09
N ILE A 161 10.29 10.88 2.94
CA ILE A 161 9.82 9.53 3.19
C ILE A 161 10.45 9.00 4.48
N LYS A 162 9.67 8.20 5.22
CA LYS A 162 10.15 7.43 6.38
C LYS A 162 9.75 5.97 6.19
N MET A 163 10.70 5.14 5.79
CA MET A 163 10.52 3.71 5.52
C MET A 163 11.81 2.95 5.90
N CYS A 164 11.67 1.82 6.60
CA CYS A 164 12.78 0.90 6.84
C CYS A 164 12.85 -0.09 5.67
N THR A 165 13.50 0.33 4.59
CA THR A 165 13.49 -0.40 3.32
C THR A 165 14.41 -1.62 3.35
N ASN A 166 13.87 -2.77 2.98
CA ASN A 166 14.61 -4.00 2.74
C ASN A 166 14.88 -4.16 1.24
N ILE A 167 15.94 -4.89 0.90
CA ILE A 167 16.29 -5.15 -0.51
C ILE A 167 15.44 -6.31 -1.04
N ASN A 168 14.22 -6.00 -1.46
CA ASN A 168 13.31 -6.94 -2.11
C ASN A 168 12.31 -6.24 -3.03
N MET A 169 11.65 -7.02 -3.88
CA MET A 169 10.67 -6.52 -4.86
C MET A 169 9.46 -5.84 -4.22
N LYS A 170 9.01 -6.31 -3.05
CA LYS A 170 7.87 -5.71 -2.34
C LYS A 170 8.19 -4.28 -1.94
N ASP A 171 9.34 -4.05 -1.31
CA ASP A 171 9.76 -2.75 -0.83
C ASP A 171 10.15 -1.82 -2.00
N LEU A 172 10.57 -2.37 -3.15
CA LEU A 172 10.69 -1.61 -4.40
C LEU A 172 9.33 -1.05 -4.86
N ILE A 173 8.27 -1.85 -4.84
CA ILE A 173 6.91 -1.40 -5.17
C ILE A 173 6.44 -0.36 -4.13
N THR A 174 6.69 -0.60 -2.85
CA THR A 174 6.34 0.36 -1.79
C THR A 174 7.10 1.68 -1.93
N ALA A 175 8.37 1.68 -2.34
CA ALA A 175 9.12 2.91 -2.62
C ALA A 175 8.46 3.74 -3.73
N HIS A 176 7.95 3.12 -4.79
CA HIS A 176 7.17 3.80 -5.83
C HIS A 176 5.86 4.38 -5.28
N HIS A 177 5.15 3.62 -4.44
CA HIS A 177 3.93 4.10 -3.78
C HIS A 177 4.20 5.35 -2.93
N GLU A 178 5.20 5.31 -2.05
CA GLU A 178 5.54 6.45 -1.19
C GLU A 178 6.08 7.64 -2.00
N MET A 179 6.83 7.39 -3.07
CA MET A 179 7.30 8.46 -3.95
C MET A 179 6.17 9.10 -4.76
N ALA A 180 5.11 8.35 -5.10
CA ALA A 180 3.91 8.92 -5.71
C ALA A 180 3.25 9.98 -4.80
N HIS A 181 3.18 9.74 -3.48
CA HIS A 181 2.70 10.74 -2.51
C HIS A 181 3.57 12.01 -2.53
N ILE A 182 4.90 11.86 -2.57
CA ILE A 182 5.82 13.00 -2.66
C ILE A 182 5.60 13.80 -3.94
N HIS A 183 5.44 13.12 -5.07
CA HIS A 183 5.09 13.79 -6.33
C HIS A 183 3.76 14.52 -6.24
N TYR A 184 2.74 13.91 -5.63
CA TYR A 184 1.50 14.61 -5.32
C TYR A 184 1.85 15.91 -4.58
N PHE A 185 2.51 15.83 -3.41
CA PHE A 185 2.87 17.01 -2.58
C PHE A 185 3.55 18.12 -3.37
N MET A 186 4.50 17.76 -4.23
CA MET A 186 5.24 18.70 -5.05
C MET A 186 4.38 19.40 -6.09
N GLN A 187 3.38 18.73 -6.67
CA GLN A 187 2.52 19.30 -7.71
C GLN A 187 1.56 20.36 -7.15
N TYR A 188 0.93 20.12 -6.00
CA TYR A 188 -0.01 21.07 -5.40
C TYR A 188 0.62 22.00 -4.35
N LYS A 189 1.95 21.98 -4.17
CA LYS A 189 2.66 22.82 -3.18
C LYS A 189 2.40 24.33 -3.30
N ASN A 190 1.98 24.81 -4.47
CA ASN A 190 1.69 26.21 -4.71
C ASN A 190 0.23 26.59 -4.46
N GLN A 191 -0.67 25.63 -4.27
CA GLN A 191 -2.05 25.90 -3.87
C GLN A 191 -2.11 26.48 -2.44
N PRO A 192 -3.20 27.19 -2.06
CA PRO A 192 -3.46 27.56 -0.68
C PRO A 192 -3.43 26.33 0.23
N LYS A 193 -2.90 26.44 1.46
CA LYS A 193 -2.63 25.28 2.32
C LYS A 193 -3.88 24.39 2.56
N VAL A 194 -5.07 24.99 2.58
CA VAL A 194 -6.34 24.27 2.75
C VAL A 194 -6.74 23.39 1.57
N PHE A 195 -6.19 23.64 0.37
CA PHE A 195 -6.42 22.83 -0.84
C PHE A 195 -5.21 21.95 -1.17
N ARG A 196 -4.37 21.68 -0.17
CA ARG A 196 -3.18 20.84 -0.32
C ARG A 196 -3.45 19.43 0.13
N ASP A 197 -4.31 18.76 -0.62
CA ASP A 197 -4.65 17.36 -0.41
C ASP A 197 -5.02 16.68 -1.74
N GLY A 198 -5.24 15.37 -1.70
CA GLY A 198 -5.96 14.62 -2.72
C GLY A 198 -7.28 15.29 -3.10
N ALA A 199 -7.74 15.08 -4.34
CA ALA A 199 -9.12 15.40 -4.69
C ALA A 199 -10.12 14.68 -3.76
N ASN A 200 -9.76 13.47 -3.34
CA ASN A 200 -10.33 12.69 -2.25
C ASN A 200 -9.20 11.88 -1.58
N PRO A 201 -9.43 11.34 -0.37
CA PRO A 201 -8.43 10.53 0.35
C PRO A 201 -8.06 9.21 -0.34
#